data_AF-A0A2D8XJ60-F1
#
_entry.id   AF-A0A2D8XJ60-F1
#
_cell.length_a   1.000
_cell.length_b   1.000
_cell.length_c   1.000
_cell.angle_alpha   90.00
_cell.angle_beta   90.00
_cell.angle_gamma   90.00
#
_symmetry.space_group_name_H-M   'P 1'
#
loop_
_entity.id
_entity.type
_entity.pdbx_description
1 polymer ?
#
loop_
_entity_poly.entity_id
_entity_poly.type
_entity_poly.pdbx_seq_one_letter_code
_entity_poly.pdbx_strand_id
1 'polypeptide(L)'
;MIDHFDALRNKVELYKGTNQALYDLYSEKYEYVIAGFDHLVRRLDAGDFDDENTDILVDILGILRNNVQREHTNAQLVSADAGTYATVATWDNISSKPVYNPFQAWTQEYGAATWNITHNLGKFPTVTVVDDNGKIVYGDVTYNSNNSISISFSSSVDGKVYLN
;
A
#
# COMPACT_ATOMS: atom_id res chain seq x y z
N MET A 1 -21.43 -22.18 28.57
CA MET A 1 -22.90 -22.43 28.59
C MET A 1 -23.41 -22.36 30.03
N ILE A 2 -22.75 -23.05 30.97
CA ILE A 2 -22.92 -22.86 32.43
C ILE A 2 -22.73 -21.39 32.84
N ASP A 3 -21.70 -20.73 32.30
CA ASP A 3 -21.36 -19.33 32.64
C ASP A 3 -22.49 -18.33 32.36
N HIS A 4 -23.35 -18.62 31.38
CA HIS A 4 -24.46 -17.72 31.00
C HIS A 4 -25.70 -17.94 31.86
N PHE A 5 -25.94 -19.19 32.29
CA PHE A 5 -26.99 -19.48 33.26
C PHE A 5 -26.69 -18.79 34.60
N ASP A 6 -25.43 -18.85 35.04
CA ASP A 6 -24.95 -18.11 36.21
C ASP A 6 -25.06 -16.58 36.01
N ALA A 7 -24.80 -16.08 34.80
CA ALA A 7 -24.98 -14.67 34.47
C ALA A 7 -26.46 -14.23 34.52
N LEU A 8 -27.41 -15.06 34.08
CA LEU A 8 -28.84 -14.78 34.21
C LEU A 8 -29.23 -14.70 35.68
N ARG A 9 -28.84 -15.69 36.50
CA ARG A 9 -29.08 -15.68 37.95
C ARG A 9 -28.50 -14.43 38.61
N ASN A 10 -27.26 -14.06 38.28
CA ASN A 10 -26.62 -12.87 38.83
C ASN A 10 -27.32 -11.57 38.41
N LYS A 11 -27.88 -11.49 37.20
CA LYS A 11 -28.67 -10.33 36.75
C LYS A 11 -30.02 -10.24 37.46
N VAL A 12 -30.69 -11.37 37.71
CA VAL A 12 -31.91 -11.39 38.53
C VAL A 12 -31.61 -10.80 39.92
N GLU A 13 -30.55 -11.26 40.58
CA GLU A 13 -30.17 -10.73 41.90
C GLU A 13 -29.71 -9.27 41.85
N LEU A 14 -29.02 -8.84 40.80
CA LEU A 14 -28.58 -7.45 40.63
C LEU A 14 -29.74 -6.46 40.49
N TYR A 15 -30.78 -6.82 39.73
CA TYR A 15 -31.91 -5.94 39.46
C TYR A 15 -33.02 -6.02 40.51
N LYS A 16 -32.94 -7.00 41.42
CA LYS A 16 -33.87 -7.18 42.52
C LYS A 16 -33.94 -5.94 43.40
N GLY A 17 -35.11 -5.31 43.45
CA GLY A 17 -35.34 -4.09 44.23
C GLY A 17 -34.68 -2.81 43.69
N THR A 18 -33.99 -2.87 42.54
CA THR A 18 -33.36 -1.70 41.90
C THR A 18 -34.02 -1.32 40.59
N ASN A 19 -34.41 -2.29 39.76
CA ASN A 19 -35.11 -2.06 38.49
C ASN A 19 -36.10 -3.19 38.19
N GLN A 20 -37.39 -2.91 38.41
CA GLN A 20 -38.46 -3.90 38.29
C GLN A 20 -38.58 -4.48 36.87
N ALA A 21 -38.50 -3.65 35.83
CA ALA A 21 -38.65 -4.10 34.45
C ALA A 21 -37.52 -5.04 34.01
N LEU A 22 -36.29 -4.75 34.43
CA LEU A 22 -35.15 -5.64 34.16
C LEU A 22 -35.19 -6.90 35.02
N TYR A 23 -35.59 -6.77 36.29
CA TYR A 23 -35.81 -7.91 37.17
C TYR A 23 -36.81 -8.90 36.57
N ASP A 24 -37.99 -8.43 36.16
CA ASP A 24 -39.04 -9.25 35.57
C ASP A 24 -38.55 -9.95 34.29
N LEU A 25 -37.88 -9.21 33.40
CA LEU A 25 -37.32 -9.75 32.16
C LEU A 25 -36.29 -10.86 32.39
N TYR A 26 -35.35 -10.67 33.31
CA TYR A 26 -34.31 -11.67 33.58
C TYR A 26 -34.85 -12.82 34.41
N SER A 27 -35.82 -12.58 35.28
CA SER A 27 -36.51 -13.62 36.05
C SER A 27 -37.30 -14.53 35.12
N GLU A 28 -38.05 -13.97 34.16
CA GLU A 28 -38.79 -14.74 33.15
C GLU A 28 -37.85 -15.66 32.35
N LYS A 29 -36.71 -15.13 31.89
CA LYS A 29 -35.72 -15.91 31.13
C LYS A 29 -35.06 -17.00 31.98
N TYR A 30 -34.78 -16.72 33.24
CA TYR A 30 -34.20 -17.69 34.16
C TYR A 30 -35.18 -18.83 34.46
N GLU A 31 -36.43 -18.50 34.78
CA GLU A 31 -37.50 -19.47 35.04
C GLU A 31 -37.82 -20.31 33.80
N TYR A 32 -37.86 -19.72 32.61
CA TYR A 32 -38.07 -20.47 31.38
C TYR A 32 -36.98 -21.54 31.15
N VAL A 33 -35.72 -21.19 31.38
CA VAL A 33 -34.61 -22.14 31.23
C VAL A 33 -34.71 -23.27 32.27
N ILE A 34 -35.02 -22.95 33.53
CA ILE A 34 -35.21 -23.96 34.59
C ILE A 34 -36.39 -24.89 34.26
N ALA A 35 -37.53 -24.32 33.90
CA ALA A 35 -38.73 -25.08 33.55
C ALA A 35 -38.50 -25.96 32.32
N GLY A 36 -37.75 -25.47 31.32
CA GLY A 36 -37.38 -26.25 30.14
C GLY A 36 -36.51 -27.47 30.50
N PHE A 37 -35.49 -27.29 31.34
CA PHE A 37 -34.66 -28.41 31.80
C PHE A 37 -35.45 -29.43 32.61
N ASP A 38 -36.30 -28.97 33.52
CA ASP A 38 -37.16 -29.81 34.34
C ASP A 38 -38.17 -30.58 33.47
N HIS A 39 -38.74 -29.94 32.45
CA HIS A 39 -39.61 -30.60 31.48
C HIS A 39 -38.86 -31.68 30.67
N LEU A 40 -37.66 -31.36 30.17
CA LEU A 40 -36.83 -32.32 29.42
C LEU A 40 -36.49 -33.54 30.28
N VAL A 41 -36.08 -33.33 31.54
CA VAL A 41 -35.77 -34.42 32.48
C VAL A 41 -36.98 -35.34 32.67
N ARG A 42 -38.18 -34.78 32.90
CA ARG A 42 -39.40 -35.59 33.05
C ARG A 42 -39.71 -36.44 31.83
N ARG A 43 -39.50 -35.91 30.62
CA ARG A 43 -39.73 -36.65 29.37
C ARG A 43 -38.73 -37.77 29.18
N LEU A 44 -37.45 -37.49 29.42
CA LEU A 44 -36.39 -38.50 29.33
C LEU A 44 -36.59 -39.62 30.35
N ASP A 45 -37.03 -39.29 31.58
CA ASP A 45 -37.37 -40.27 32.62
C ASP A 45 -38.62 -41.08 32.26
N ALA A 46 -39.57 -40.50 31.52
CA ALA A 46 -40.74 -41.18 31.00
C ALA A 46 -40.45 -42.06 29.77
N GLY A 47 -39.26 -41.95 29.17
CA GLY A 47 -38.87 -42.68 27.97
C GLY A 47 -39.40 -42.08 26.66
N ASP A 48 -39.85 -40.83 26.68
CA ASP A 48 -40.34 -40.12 25.50
C ASP A 48 -39.16 -39.48 24.76
N PHE A 49 -38.82 -40.00 23.57
CA PHE A 49 -37.67 -39.60 22.75
C PHE A 49 -38.07 -39.00 21.39
N ASP A 50 -39.19 -38.31 21.34
CA ASP A 50 -39.70 -37.64 20.15
C ASP A 50 -38.96 -36.31 19.84
N ASP A 51 -39.39 -35.66 18.77
CA ASP A 51 -38.87 -34.39 18.25
C ASP A 51 -39.05 -33.22 19.23
N GLU A 52 -40.06 -33.28 20.07
CA GLU A 52 -40.33 -32.27 21.10
C GLU A 52 -39.16 -32.11 22.10
N ASN A 53 -38.38 -33.17 22.38
CA ASN A 53 -37.14 -33.03 23.16
C ASN A 53 -36.12 -32.12 22.47
N THR A 54 -36.07 -32.16 21.13
CA THR A 54 -35.21 -31.29 20.33
C THR A 54 -35.73 -29.86 20.36
N ASP A 55 -37.04 -29.66 20.28
CA ASP A 55 -37.65 -28.33 20.35
C ASP A 55 -37.41 -27.67 21.70
N ILE A 56 -37.60 -28.40 22.81
CA ILE A 56 -37.28 -27.94 24.16
C ILE A 56 -35.80 -27.53 24.26
N LEU A 57 -34.89 -28.33 23.70
CA LEU A 57 -33.46 -28.00 23.68
C LEU A 57 -33.15 -26.76 22.83
N VAL A 58 -33.80 -26.60 21.68
CA VAL A 58 -33.63 -25.43 20.80
C VAL A 58 -34.09 -24.15 21.51
N ASP A 59 -35.21 -24.22 22.22
CA ASP A 59 -35.79 -23.13 22.99
C ASP A 59 -34.88 -22.68 24.16
N ILE A 60 -34.40 -23.64 24.96
CA ILE A 60 -33.41 -23.38 26.01
C ILE A 60 -32.15 -22.75 25.40
N LEU A 61 -31.64 -23.34 24.32
CA LEU A 61 -30.45 -22.83 23.62
C LEU A 61 -30.69 -21.49 22.95
N GLY A 62 -31.92 -21.12 22.63
CA GLY A 62 -32.29 -19.79 22.14
C GLY A 62 -32.00 -18.73 23.20
N ILE A 63 -32.46 -18.95 24.43
CA ILE A 63 -32.20 -18.03 25.55
C ILE A 63 -30.73 -18.02 25.96
N LEU A 64 -30.07 -19.19 25.95
CA LEU A 64 -28.67 -19.29 26.34
C LEU A 64 -27.70 -18.75 25.28
N ARG A 65 -28.01 -18.84 23.98
CA ARG A 65 -27.13 -18.36 22.90
C ARG A 65 -27.39 -16.91 22.48
N ASN A 66 -28.61 -16.40 22.60
CA ASN A 66 -28.96 -15.05 22.09
C ASN A 66 -28.37 -13.89 22.90
N ASN A 67 -27.52 -14.15 23.90
CA ASN A 67 -26.75 -13.14 24.63
C ASN A 67 -25.23 -13.46 24.70
N VAL A 68 -24.70 -14.29 23.80
CA VAL A 68 -23.24 -14.25 23.56
C VAL A 68 -22.95 -12.83 23.06
N GLN A 69 -22.20 -12.04 23.83
CA GLN A 69 -21.60 -10.79 23.33
C GLN A 69 -20.79 -11.18 22.10
N ARG A 70 -21.39 -11.04 20.92
CA ARG A 70 -20.63 -11.03 19.68
C ARG A 70 -19.98 -9.67 19.68
N GLU A 71 -18.74 -9.61 20.13
CA GLU A 71 -17.86 -8.48 19.88
C GLU A 71 -17.69 -8.38 18.36
N HIS A 72 -18.65 -7.75 17.69
CA HIS A 72 -18.44 -7.27 16.34
C HIS A 72 -17.47 -6.10 16.52
N THR A 73 -16.21 -6.30 16.17
CA THR A 73 -15.14 -5.29 16.27
C THR A 73 -15.39 -4.04 15.41
N ASN A 74 -16.59 -3.91 14.81
CA ASN A 74 -16.95 -2.94 13.79
C ASN A 74 -15.91 -2.85 12.66
N ALA A 75 -15.14 -3.93 12.46
CA ALA A 75 -14.11 -3.99 11.44
C ALA A 75 -14.78 -4.01 10.07
N GLN A 76 -14.85 -2.83 9.46
CA GLN A 76 -15.28 -2.66 8.09
C GLN A 76 -14.07 -2.82 7.16
N LEU A 77 -14.25 -3.54 6.06
CA LEU A 77 -13.29 -3.50 4.97
C LEU A 77 -13.35 -2.11 4.34
N VAL A 78 -12.33 -1.29 4.61
CA VAL A 78 -12.16 0.01 3.95
C VAL A 78 -11.41 -0.23 2.65
N SER A 79 -11.93 0.28 1.53
CA SER A 79 -11.20 0.28 0.27
C SER A 79 -9.90 1.07 0.43
N ALA A 80 -8.76 0.38 0.35
CA ALA A 80 -7.45 1.00 0.31
C ALA A 80 -7.23 1.63 -1.07
N ASP A 81 -6.89 2.91 -1.10
CA ASP A 81 -6.46 3.57 -2.34
C ASP A 81 -5.13 2.95 -2.81
N ALA A 82 -5.08 2.49 -4.06
CA ALA A 82 -3.89 1.87 -4.64
C ALA A 82 -2.67 2.81 -4.59
N GLY A 83 -2.86 4.13 -4.65
CA GLY A 83 -1.82 5.16 -4.51
C GLY A 83 -1.21 5.28 -3.11
N THR A 84 -1.87 4.76 -2.06
CA THR A 84 -1.28 4.69 -0.71
C THR A 84 -0.20 3.61 -0.60
N TYR A 85 -0.33 2.55 -1.41
CA TYR A 85 0.57 1.39 -1.41
C TYR A 85 1.45 1.32 -2.65
N ALA A 86 1.06 2.00 -3.73
CA ALA A 86 1.90 2.20 -4.89
C ALA A 86 2.93 3.27 -4.52
N THR A 87 4.17 2.85 -4.35
CA THR A 87 5.31 3.76 -4.32
C THR A 87 5.26 4.60 -5.60
N VAL A 88 4.97 5.90 -5.45
CA VAL A 88 5.03 6.86 -6.56
C VAL A 88 6.37 6.68 -7.27
N ALA A 89 6.34 6.45 -8.57
CA ALA A 89 7.56 6.38 -9.37
C ALA A 89 8.18 7.79 -9.42
N THR A 90 9.11 8.06 -8.52
CA THR A 90 9.98 9.23 -8.58
C THR A 90 11.16 8.93 -9.49
N TRP A 91 11.78 9.97 -10.03
CA TRP A 91 13.03 9.82 -10.80
C TRP A 91 14.07 8.99 -10.01
N ASP A 92 14.12 9.17 -8.69
CA ASP A 92 15.08 8.49 -7.82
C ASP A 92 14.89 6.97 -7.75
N ASN A 93 13.64 6.49 -7.86
CA ASN A 93 13.25 5.08 -7.67
C ASN A 93 13.23 4.26 -8.97
N ILE A 94 13.68 4.82 -10.10
CA ILE A 94 13.79 4.12 -11.38
C ILE A 94 15.19 3.50 -11.50
N SER A 95 15.26 2.19 -11.78
CA SER A 95 16.51 1.43 -11.92
C SER A 95 17.22 1.62 -13.27
N SER A 96 16.47 1.91 -14.34
CA SER A 96 16.99 2.09 -15.70
C SER A 96 16.95 3.55 -16.13
N LYS A 97 17.63 4.42 -15.39
CA LYS A 97 17.74 5.84 -15.75
C LYS A 97 18.49 5.98 -17.08
N PRO A 98 18.00 6.78 -18.04
CA PRO A 98 18.77 7.10 -19.23
C PRO A 98 20.08 7.78 -18.83
N VAL A 99 21.17 7.36 -19.46
CA VAL A 99 22.49 7.97 -19.25
C VAL A 99 22.43 9.43 -19.74
N TYR A 100 22.81 10.36 -18.87
CA TYR A 100 22.87 11.78 -19.20
C TYR A 100 23.81 11.99 -20.41
N ASN A 101 23.27 12.50 -21.51
CA ASN A 101 24.04 12.87 -22.70
C ASN A 101 23.99 14.39 -22.91
N PRO A 102 24.87 15.16 -22.25
CA PRO A 102 24.88 16.60 -22.40
C PRO A 102 25.42 17.03 -23.76
N PHE A 103 24.72 17.97 -24.37
CA PHE A 103 25.31 18.83 -25.39
C PHE A 103 26.40 19.70 -24.77
N GLN A 104 27.57 19.77 -25.42
CA GLN A 104 28.66 20.64 -25.01
C GLN A 104 29.08 21.56 -26.16
N ALA A 105 29.43 22.79 -25.82
CA ALA A 105 29.99 23.76 -26.75
C ALA A 105 31.34 24.26 -26.23
N TRP A 106 32.29 24.45 -27.13
CA TRP A 106 33.58 25.03 -26.82
C TRP A 106 33.87 26.20 -27.76
N THR A 107 34.48 27.27 -27.24
CA THR A 107 34.73 28.51 -27.99
C THR A 107 36.22 28.73 -28.14
N GLN A 108 36.65 28.99 -29.37
CA GLN A 108 37.95 29.50 -29.72
C GLN A 108 37.85 31.01 -29.96
N GLU A 109 38.33 31.82 -29.02
CA GLU A 109 38.27 33.29 -29.14
C GLU A 109 39.28 33.85 -30.14
N TYR A 110 40.40 33.16 -30.34
CA TYR A 110 41.48 33.61 -31.22
C TYR A 110 41.76 32.56 -32.28
N GLY A 111 41.85 32.97 -33.54
CA GLY A 111 42.06 32.04 -34.64
C GLY A 111 43.26 31.12 -34.41
N ALA A 112 43.04 29.82 -34.56
CA ALA A 112 44.11 28.81 -34.54
C ALA A 112 43.89 27.77 -35.64
N ALA A 113 44.99 27.26 -36.21
CA ALA A 113 44.95 26.19 -37.20
C ALA A 113 44.72 24.80 -36.57
N THR A 114 44.93 24.66 -35.26
CA THR A 114 44.69 23.42 -34.52
C THR A 114 44.02 23.71 -33.19
N TRP A 115 42.88 23.07 -32.93
CA TRP A 115 42.13 23.19 -31.68
C TRP A 115 42.26 21.89 -30.89
N ASN A 116 42.63 21.96 -29.62
CA ASN A 116 42.70 20.82 -28.72
C ASN A 116 41.63 20.98 -27.64
N ILE A 117 40.60 20.12 -27.69
CA ILE A 117 39.40 20.26 -26.86
C ILE A 117 39.26 19.05 -25.95
N THR A 118 39.20 19.28 -24.64
CA THR A 118 38.91 18.28 -23.62
C THR A 118 37.45 18.42 -23.18
N HIS A 119 36.61 17.44 -23.49
CA HIS A 119 35.15 17.50 -23.33
C HIS A 119 34.61 16.57 -22.21
N ASN A 120 35.33 15.50 -21.87
CA ASN A 120 34.98 14.58 -20.78
C ASN A 120 33.60 13.90 -20.91
N LEU A 121 33.16 13.59 -22.14
CA LEU A 121 31.85 12.94 -22.39
C LEU A 121 31.90 11.41 -22.28
N GLY A 122 33.08 10.81 -22.17
CA GLY A 122 33.26 9.35 -22.12
C GLY A 122 32.88 8.62 -23.41
N LYS A 123 32.79 9.32 -24.54
CA LYS A 123 32.39 8.80 -25.85
C LYS A 123 32.99 9.63 -27.00
N PHE A 124 32.76 9.23 -28.23
CA PHE A 124 33.13 10.00 -29.43
C PHE A 124 31.93 10.83 -29.92
N PRO A 125 31.82 12.11 -29.53
CA PRO A 125 30.67 12.95 -29.89
C PRO A 125 30.70 13.33 -31.37
N THR A 126 29.55 13.67 -31.94
CA THR A 126 29.55 14.31 -33.28
C THR A 126 30.05 15.74 -33.15
N VAL A 127 30.97 16.13 -34.03
CA VAL A 127 31.64 17.43 -34.01
C VAL A 127 31.06 18.33 -35.11
N THR A 128 30.67 19.54 -34.76
CA THR A 128 30.28 20.58 -35.73
C THR A 128 30.96 21.88 -35.38
N VAL A 129 31.83 22.37 -36.27
CA VAL A 129 32.54 23.64 -36.09
C VAL A 129 31.79 24.74 -36.82
N VAL A 130 31.70 25.91 -36.18
CA VAL A 130 31.05 27.11 -36.69
C VAL A 130 31.99 28.29 -36.48
N ASP A 131 32.20 29.11 -37.51
CA ASP A 131 33.00 30.34 -37.40
C ASP A 131 32.26 31.44 -36.60
N ASP A 132 32.93 32.55 -36.34
CA ASP A 132 32.32 33.69 -35.62
C ASP A 132 31.17 34.35 -36.42
N ASN A 133 31.07 34.08 -37.73
CA ASN A 133 29.97 34.50 -38.59
C ASN A 133 28.79 33.52 -38.62
N GLY A 134 28.83 32.44 -37.83
CA GLY A 134 27.76 31.45 -37.76
C GLY A 134 27.75 30.45 -38.92
N LYS A 135 28.80 30.36 -39.73
CA LYS A 135 28.90 29.40 -40.85
C LYS A 135 29.61 28.13 -40.42
N ILE A 136 29.13 27.00 -40.93
CA ILE A 136 29.75 25.70 -40.69
C ILE A 136 31.10 25.64 -41.41
N VAL A 137 32.13 25.28 -40.67
CA VAL A 137 33.49 25.05 -41.17
C VAL A 137 33.84 23.58 -41.02
N TYR A 138 34.50 23.02 -42.02
CA TYR A 138 34.99 21.65 -41.99
C TYR A 138 36.50 21.64 -41.71
N GLY A 139 36.89 20.90 -40.68
CA GLY A 139 38.29 20.62 -40.34
C GLY A 139 38.50 19.12 -40.16
N ASP A 140 39.76 18.71 -40.16
CA ASP A 140 40.16 17.33 -39.90
C ASP A 140 40.04 17.03 -38.41
N VAL A 141 39.00 16.27 -38.05
CA VAL A 141 38.72 15.89 -36.66
C VAL A 141 39.42 14.58 -36.33
N THR A 142 40.30 14.62 -35.34
CA THR A 142 40.97 13.45 -34.77
C THR A 142 40.48 13.22 -33.35
N TYR A 143 39.96 12.02 -33.06
CA TYR A 143 39.60 11.62 -31.71
C TYR A 143 40.83 11.05 -31.00
N ASN A 144 41.43 11.83 -30.09
CA ASN A 144 42.59 11.39 -29.34
C ASN A 144 42.22 10.40 -28.21
N SER A 145 41.02 10.57 -27.64
CA SER A 145 40.45 9.67 -26.63
C SER A 145 38.91 9.81 -26.59
N ASN A 146 38.25 9.07 -25.70
CA ASN A 146 36.82 9.24 -25.43
C ASN A 146 36.47 10.55 -24.68
N ASN A 147 37.46 11.37 -24.35
CA ASN A 147 37.29 12.62 -23.60
C ASN A 147 37.97 13.82 -24.28
N SER A 148 38.65 13.63 -25.41
CA SER A 148 39.43 14.69 -26.05
C SER A 148 39.51 14.54 -27.56
N ILE A 149 39.41 15.66 -28.27
CA ILE A 149 39.54 15.75 -29.72
C ILE A 149 40.56 16.81 -30.12
N SER A 150 41.18 16.62 -31.28
CA SER A 150 41.96 17.65 -31.97
C SER A 150 41.32 17.94 -33.32
N ILE A 151 41.20 19.21 -33.68
CA ILE A 151 40.64 19.63 -34.97
C ILE A 151 41.69 20.46 -35.68
N SER A 152 42.05 20.07 -36.91
CA SER A 152 43.02 20.80 -37.74
C SER A 152 42.33 21.45 -38.94
N PHE A 153 42.78 22.66 -39.28
CA PHE A 153 42.25 23.46 -40.38
C PHE A 153 43.37 23.86 -41.35
N SER A 154 43.02 24.14 -42.60
CA SER A 154 43.97 24.63 -43.62
C SER A 154 44.38 26.10 -43.41
N SER A 155 43.61 26.84 -42.61
CA SER A 155 43.87 28.22 -42.21
C SER A 155 43.51 28.43 -40.74
N SER A 156 43.92 29.56 -40.17
CA SER A 156 43.52 29.94 -38.82
C SER A 156 42.00 30.19 -38.76
N VAL A 157 41.31 29.54 -37.83
CA VAL A 157 39.85 29.66 -37.62
C VAL A 157 39.56 29.99 -36.17
N ASP A 158 38.68 30.97 -35.94
CA ASP A 158 38.04 31.35 -34.68
C ASP A 158 36.54 31.02 -34.72
N GLY A 159 35.93 30.78 -33.56
CA GLY A 159 34.50 30.45 -33.49
C GLY A 159 34.17 29.43 -32.41
N LYS A 160 33.23 28.52 -32.70
CA LYS A 160 32.69 27.54 -31.74
C LYS A 160 32.66 26.14 -32.33
N VAL A 161 32.75 25.16 -31.45
CA VAL A 161 32.51 23.74 -31.78
C VAL A 161 31.42 23.19 -30.88
N TYR A 162 30.49 22.47 -31.49
CA TYR A 162 29.38 21.79 -30.83
C TYR A 162 29.62 20.29 -30.82
N LEU A 163 29.39 19.67 -29.67
CA LEU A 163 29.64 18.27 -29.36
C LEU A 163 28.35 17.64 -28.83
N ASN A 164 27.91 16.53 -29.43
CA ASN A 164 26.68 15.82 -29.07
C ASN A 164 26.86 14.30 -28.95
#